data_AF-A0A4Q1C787-F1
#
_entry.id   AF-A0A4Q1C787-F1
#
_cell.length_a   1.000
_cell.length_b   1.000
_cell.length_c   1.000
_cell.angle_alpha   90.00
_cell.angle_beta   90.00
_cell.angle_gamma   90.00
#
_symmetry.space_group_name_H-M   'P 1'
#
loop_
_entity.id
_entity.type
_entity.pdbx_description
1 polymer ?
#
loop_
_entity_poly.entity_id
_entity_poly.type
_entity_poly.pdbx_seq_one_letter_code
_entity_poly.pdbx_strand_id
1 'polypeptide(L)' 'MSDKPKTKFTDVKPAREKGVLGEFWGLLMSNKKYWMLPIILLLLVFGVLVILSGSSAAPFIYTLF' A
#
# COMPACT_ATOMS: atom_id res chain seq x y z
N MET A 1 -42.28 -13.96 -38.62
CA MET A 1 -41.01 -13.24 -38.77
C MET A 1 -40.76 -12.35 -37.56
N SER A 2 -39.48 -12.11 -37.29
CA SER A 2 -38.89 -11.16 -36.31
C SER A 2 -38.60 -11.68 -34.90
N ASP A 3 -37.66 -12.61 -34.86
CA ASP A 3 -36.48 -12.46 -34.00
C ASP A 3 -35.92 -11.03 -34.10
N LYS A 4 -35.81 -10.35 -32.95
CA LYS A 4 -34.95 -9.18 -32.80
C LYS A 4 -34.01 -9.45 -31.63
N PRO A 5 -32.68 -9.54 -31.86
CA PRO A 5 -31.74 -9.81 -30.80
C PRO A 5 -31.71 -8.61 -29.85
N LYS A 6 -32.13 -8.82 -28.59
CA LYS A 6 -31.96 -7.84 -27.51
C LYS A 6 -30.46 -7.72 -27.24
N THR A 7 -29.86 -6.75 -27.89
CA THR A 7 -28.49 -6.34 -27.64
C THR A 7 -28.39 -5.86 -26.19
N LYS A 8 -27.68 -6.64 -25.37
CA LYS A 8 -27.34 -6.35 -23.98
C LYS A 8 -26.36 -5.18 -23.90
N PHE A 9 -26.80 -3.99 -24.28
CA PHE A 9 -25.99 -2.76 -24.22
C PHE A 9 -25.98 -2.12 -22.82
N THR A 10 -26.67 -2.70 -21.84
CA THR A 10 -26.85 -2.12 -20.50
C THR A 10 -26.12 -2.85 -19.39
N ASP A 11 -25.22 -3.79 -19.70
CA ASP A 11 -24.33 -4.43 -18.74
C ASP A 11 -23.05 -3.58 -18.48
N VAL A 12 -23.20 -2.26 -18.37
CA VAL A 12 -22.15 -1.43 -17.79
C VAL A 12 -22.24 -1.60 -16.29
N LYS A 13 -21.59 -2.66 -15.77
CA LYS A 13 -21.36 -2.81 -14.32
C LYS A 13 -20.88 -1.45 -13.80
N PRO A 14 -21.53 -0.82 -12.81
CA PRO A 14 -21.03 0.42 -12.26
C PRO A 14 -19.60 0.13 -11.83
N ALA A 15 -18.64 0.78 -12.52
CA ALA A 15 -17.24 0.69 -12.18
C ALA A 15 -17.20 1.06 -10.71
N ARG A 16 -16.89 0.06 -9.87
CA ARG A 16 -16.89 0.25 -8.43
C ARG A 16 -15.95 1.42 -8.17
N GLU A 17 -16.52 2.58 -7.88
CA GLU A 17 -15.77 3.79 -7.61
C GLU A 17 -14.92 3.48 -6.38
N LYS A 18 -13.69 3.04 -6.65
CA LYS A 18 -12.69 2.96 -5.61
C LYS A 18 -12.48 4.42 -5.27
N GLY A 19 -12.89 4.85 -4.08
CA GLY A 19 -12.63 6.22 -3.66
C GLY A 19 -11.13 6.54 -3.81
N VAL A 20 -10.77 7.81 -3.81
CA VAL A 20 -9.39 8.29 -4.08
C VAL A 20 -8.32 7.49 -3.31
N LEU A 21 -8.59 7.08 -2.06
CA LEU A 21 -7.70 6.23 -1.28
C LEU A 21 -7.54 4.80 -1.83
N GLY A 22 -8.61 4.18 -2.34
CA GLY A 22 -8.58 2.84 -2.92
C GLY A 22 -7.92 2.79 -4.30
N GLU A 23 -8.04 3.86 -5.09
CA GLU A 23 -7.27 4.04 -6.33
C GLU A 23 -5.80 4.29 -6.02
N PHE A 24 -5.50 5.14 -5.03
CA PHE A 24 -4.15 5.38 -4.57
C PHE A 24 -3.49 4.10 -4.06
N TRP A 25 -4.19 3.30 -3.24
CA TRP A 25 -3.69 2.00 -2.79
C TRP A 25 -3.48 1.03 -3.96
N GLY A 26 -4.39 1.03 -4.94
CA GLY A 26 -4.25 0.26 -6.18
C GLY A 26 -3.01 0.66 -6.99
N LEU A 27 -2.75 1.96 -7.13
CA LEU A 27 -1.56 2.52 -7.79
C LEU A 27 -0.28 2.18 -7.01
N LEU A 28 -0.33 2.29 -5.68
CA LEU A 28 0.78 1.97 -4.79
C LEU A 28 1.15 0.49 -4.90
N MET A 29 0.14 -0.40 -4.94
CA MET A 29 0.32 -1.84 -5.14
C MET A 29 0.73 -2.21 -6.58
N SER A 30 0.34 -1.40 -7.57
CA SER A 30 0.70 -1.56 -8.97
C SER A 30 2.18 -1.24 -9.23
N ASN A 31 2.80 -0.41 -8.39
CA ASN A 31 4.24 -0.25 -8.39
C ASN A 31 4.86 -1.47 -7.71
N LYS A 32 5.91 -2.06 -8.31
CA LYS A 32 6.47 -3.33 -7.84
C LYS A 32 6.67 -3.28 -6.32
N LYS A 33 6.10 -4.25 -5.61
CA LYS A 33 6.12 -4.35 -4.13
C LYS A 33 7.52 -4.21 -3.52
N TYR A 34 8.56 -4.54 -4.30
CA TYR A 34 9.98 -4.33 -4.01
C TYR A 34 10.39 -2.86 -3.79
N TRP A 35 9.67 -1.87 -4.33
CA TRP A 35 9.98 -0.45 -4.17
C TRP A 35 9.48 0.10 -2.82
N MET A 36 8.36 -0.40 -2.32
CA MET A 36 7.82 0.01 -1.01
C MET A 36 8.51 -0.69 0.15
N LEU A 37 8.99 -1.92 -0.09
CA LEU A 37 9.67 -2.74 0.91
C LEU A 37 10.82 -2.00 1.61
N PRO A 38 11.79 -1.36 0.93
CA PRO A 38 12.90 -0.67 1.59
C PRO A 38 12.43 0.52 2.45
N ILE A 39 11.41 1.26 2.02
CA ILE A 39 10.87 2.40 2.77
C ILE A 39 10.20 1.92 4.05
N ILE A 40 9.36 0.88 3.95
CA ILE A 40 8.68 0.29 5.11
C ILE A 40 9.69 -0.32 6.08
N LEU A 41 10.72 -0.99 5.57
CA LEU A 41 11.77 -1.61 6.38
C LEU A 41 12.58 -0.55 7.14
N LEU A 42 12.97 0.55 6.49
CA LEU A 42 13.62 1.70 7.14
C LEU A 42 12.73 2.29 8.25
N LEU A 43 11.45 2.52 7.97
CA LEU A 43 10.50 3.02 8.98
C LEU A 43 10.38 2.08 10.18
N LEU A 44 10.37 0.76 9.95
CA LEU A 44 10.37 -0.24 11.01
C LEU A 44 11.64 -0.17 11.85
N VAL A 45 12.81 -0.12 11.20
CA VAL A 45 14.11 0.01 11.88
C VAL A 45 14.16 1.28 12.72
N PHE A 46 13.73 2.42 12.19
CA PHE A 46 13.63 3.68 12.93
C PHE A 46 12.63 3.60 14.09
N GLY A 47 11.47 2.99 13.89
CA GLY A 47 10.50 2.77 14.97
C GLY A 47 11.08 1.95 16.12
N VAL A 48 11.80 0.88 15.79
CA VAL A 48 12.52 0.06 16.78
C VAL A 48 13.60 0.87 17.49
N LEU A 49 14.41 1.64 16.76
CA LEU A 49 15.41 2.53 17.34
C LEU A 49 14.80 3.55 18.31
N VAL A 50 13.66 4.16 17.97
CA VAL A 50 12.96 5.12 18.83
C VAL A 50 12.47 4.46 20.12
N ILE A 51 11.90 3.25 20.03
CA ILE A 51 11.46 2.49 21.21
C ILE A 51 12.68 2.14 22.09
N LEU A 52 13.78 1.70 21.49
CA LEU A 52 15.02 1.37 22.20
C LEU A 52 15.71 2.62 22.79
N SER A 53 15.57 3.79 22.16
CA SER A 53 16.11 5.06 22.64
C SER A 53 15.47 5.52 23.94
N GLY A 54 14.21 5.16 24.22
CA GLY A 54 13.55 5.41 25.50
C GLY A 54 13.87 4.38 26.58
N SER A 55 14.54 3.28 26.22
CA SER A 55 14.93 2.18 27.11
C SER A 55 16.44 2.25 27.41
N SER A 56 16.92 1.52 28.42
CA SER A 56 18.35 1.41 28.78
C SER A 56 19.25 0.84 27.68
N ALA A 57 18.74 0.66 26.45
CA ALA A 57 19.47 0.27 25.26
C ALA A 57 20.23 1.43 24.59
N ALA A 58 19.90 2.68 24.93
CA ALA A 58 20.61 3.88 24.44
C ALA A 58 22.16 3.79 24.52
N PRO A 59 22.80 3.28 25.60
CA PRO A 59 24.26 3.22 25.70
C PRO A 59 24.93 2.33 24.64
N PHE A 60 24.24 1.30 24.14
CA PHE A 60 24.83 0.32 23.21
C PHE A 60 24.84 0.80 21.75
N ILE A 61 24.00 1.78 21.38
CA ILE A 61 24.07 2.44 20.07
C ILE A 61 25.33 3.32 19.98
N TYR A 62 25.74 3.96 21.08
CA TYR A 62 26.89 4.87 21.10
C TYR A 62 28.23 4.15 21.25
N THR A 63 28.28 2.90 21.73
CA THR A 63 29.54 2.14 21.82
C THR A 63 30.12 1.71 20.46
N LEU A 64 29.38 1.88 19.36
CA LEU A 64 29.87 1.64 18.01
C LEU A 64 30.65 2.83 17.43
N PHE A 65 30.76 3.94 18.18
CA PHE A 65 31.50 5.15 17.82
C PHE A 65 32.58 5.48 18.86
#